data_AF-A0A7C7UJ32-F1
#
_entry.id   AF-A0A7C7UJ32-F1
#
_cell.length_a   1.000
_cell.length_b   1.000
_cell.length_c   1.000
_cell.angle_alpha   90.00
_cell.angle_beta   90.00
_cell.angle_gamma   90.00
#
_symmetry.space_group_name_H-M   'P 1'
#
loop_
_entity.id
_entity.type
_entity.pdbx_description
1 polymer ?
#
loop_
_entity_poly.entity_id
_entity_poly.type
_entity_poly.pdbx_seq_one_letter_code
_entity_poly.pdbx_strand_id
1 'polypeptide(L)'
;MLAAIRYEHHEPEKTLLYQVIREQLETFLTRAQGQGAPVARFVKREIRAYLKCGVLAHGFLRVHCDSCGHDRLVAFSCKSRGFCPSCGGRKMADKAAWLVDRVLGACRLLPPRSCPSVGAHASLIRCDTDAPGMQG
;
A
#
# COMPACT_ATOMS: atom_id res chain seq x y z
N MET A 1 18.38 10.54 15.96
CA MET A 1 18.68 9.25 15.31
C MET A 1 17.36 8.70 14.77
N LEU A 2 16.95 9.12 13.56
CA LEU A 2 15.72 8.61 12.94
C LEU A 2 16.03 7.21 12.42
N ALA A 3 15.39 6.20 13.00
CA ALA A 3 15.49 4.83 12.49
C ALA A 3 15.07 4.82 11.02
N ALA A 4 15.97 4.37 10.15
CA ALA A 4 15.69 4.23 8.75
C ALA A 4 14.56 3.21 8.57
N ILE A 5 13.41 3.66 8.04
CA ILE A 5 12.28 2.76 7.78
C ILE A 5 12.66 1.93 6.56
N ARG A 6 13.17 0.72 6.82
CA ARG A 6 13.40 -0.28 5.78
C ARG A 6 12.07 -0.67 5.15
N TYR A 7 12.02 -0.66 3.82
CA TYR A 7 10.85 -1.15 3.10
C TYR A 7 10.77 -2.66 3.28
N GLU A 8 9.71 -3.11 3.95
CA GLU A 8 9.35 -4.52 4.06
C GLU A 8 8.14 -4.81 3.17
N HIS A 9 8.20 -5.91 2.43
CA HIS A 9 7.09 -6.32 1.59
C HIS A 9 5.90 -6.69 2.47
N HIS A 10 4.74 -6.09 2.19
CA HIS A 10 3.51 -6.46 2.87
C HIS A 10 3.04 -7.84 2.39
N GLU A 11 2.85 -8.78 3.30
CA GLU A 11 2.35 -10.14 3.01
C GLU A 11 0.85 -10.25 3.38
N PRO A 12 -0.07 -9.80 2.50
CA PRO A 12 -1.50 -9.78 2.79
C PRO A 12 -2.05 -11.18 3.09
N GLU A 13 -1.49 -12.23 2.50
CA GLU A 13 -1.88 -13.63 2.69
C GLU A 13 -1.74 -14.14 4.14
N LYS A 14 -0.90 -13.48 4.95
CA LYS A 14 -0.74 -13.78 6.37
C LYS A 14 -1.76 -13.07 7.25
N THR A 15 -2.56 -12.14 6.70
CA THR A 15 -3.56 -11.41 7.45
C THR A 15 -4.86 -12.21 7.61
N LEU A 16 -5.52 -12.08 8.77
CA LEU A 16 -6.78 -12.76 9.06
C LEU A 16 -7.88 -12.40 8.05
N LEU A 17 -8.01 -11.11 7.69
CA LEU A 17 -9.00 -10.66 6.71
C LEU A 17 -8.81 -11.35 5.37
N TYR A 18 -7.56 -11.46 4.89
CA TYR A 18 -7.28 -12.13 3.63
C TYR A 18 -7.69 -13.60 3.68
N GLN A 19 -7.30 -14.31 4.74
CA GLN A 19 -7.58 -15.74 4.89
C GLN A 19 -9.08 -16.03 4.91
N VAL A 20 -9.84 -15.28 5.71
CA VAL A 20 -11.30 -15.41 5.79
C VAL A 20 -11.96 -15.13 4.45
N ILE A 21 -11.57 -14.05 3.76
CA ILE A 21 -12.16 -13.71 2.46
C ILE A 21 -11.79 -14.77 1.42
N ARG A 22 -10.53 -15.21 1.37
CA ARG A 22 -10.06 -16.25 0.45
C ARG A 22 -10.90 -17.52 0.61
N GLU A 23 -11.17 -17.92 1.85
CA GLU A 23 -11.86 -19.18 2.16
C GLU A 23 -13.38 -19.09 1.99
N GLN A 24 -13.98 -17.96 2.32
CA GLN A 24 -15.44 -17.85 2.43
C GLN A 24 -16.12 -17.13 1.25
N LEU A 25 -15.36 -16.48 0.36
CA LEU A 25 -15.94 -15.64 -0.70
C LEU A 25 -16.92 -16.40 -1.59
N GLU A 26 -16.51 -17.52 -2.18
CA GLU A 26 -17.34 -18.22 -3.16
C GLU A 26 -18.56 -18.89 -2.50
N THR A 27 -18.42 -19.37 -1.26
CA THR A 27 -19.55 -19.86 -0.43
C THR A 27 -20.57 -18.75 -0.18
N PHE A 28 -20.11 -17.56 0.21
CA PHE A 28 -20.96 -16.40 0.43
C PHE A 28 -21.70 -15.97 -0.85
N LEU A 29 -21.00 -15.91 -1.98
CA LEU A 29 -21.60 -15.51 -3.26
C LEU A 29 -22.66 -16.52 -3.74
N THR A 30 -22.42 -17.81 -3.53
CA THR A 30 -23.37 -18.88 -3.88
C THR A 30 -24.62 -18.82 -3.00
N ARG A 31 -24.44 -18.64 -1.69
CA ARG A 31 -25.56 -18.48 -0.75
C ARG A 31 -26.42 -17.26 -1.08
N ALA A 32 -25.79 -16.12 -1.36
CA ALA A 32 -26.51 -14.89 -1.71
C ALA A 32 -27.34 -15.03 -2.99
N GLN A 33 -26.81 -15.73 -4.00
CA GLN A 33 -27.55 -16.09 -5.22
C GLN A 33 -28.76 -16.98 -4.90
N GLY A 34 -28.57 -18.03 -4.11
CA GLY A 34 -29.66 -18.96 -3.76
C GLY A 34 -30.78 -18.34 -2.92
N GLN A 35 -30.50 -17.26 -2.19
CA GLN A 35 -31.48 -16.49 -1.42
C GLN A 35 -32.18 -15.40 -2.25
N GLY A 36 -31.93 -15.31 -3.56
CA GLY A 36 -32.53 -14.28 -4.42
C GLY A 36 -31.95 -12.87 -4.20
N ALA A 37 -30.83 -12.75 -3.50
CA ALA A 37 -30.16 -11.48 -3.19
C ALA A 37 -28.74 -11.43 -3.80
N PRO A 38 -28.60 -11.44 -5.14
CA PRO A 38 -27.30 -11.50 -5.79
C PRO A 38 -26.45 -10.27 -5.47
N VAL A 39 -25.23 -10.52 -4.99
CA VAL A 39 -24.28 -9.44 -4.70
C VAL A 39 -23.94 -8.67 -5.98
N ALA A 40 -23.95 -7.34 -5.88
CA ALA A 40 -23.66 -6.44 -6.99
C ALA A 40 -22.30 -6.73 -7.64
N ARG A 41 -22.25 -6.59 -8.97
CA ARG A 41 -21.06 -6.92 -9.78
C ARG A 41 -19.80 -6.18 -9.31
N PHE A 42 -19.92 -4.91 -8.91
CA PHE A 42 -18.78 -4.12 -8.48
C PHE A 42 -18.18 -4.66 -7.17
N VAL A 43 -19.00 -5.11 -6.22
CA VAL A 43 -18.56 -5.68 -4.95
C VAL A 43 -17.77 -6.96 -5.19
N LYS A 44 -18.31 -7.89 -6.02
CA LYS A 44 -17.59 -9.12 -6.42
C LYS A 44 -16.22 -8.80 -7.02
N ARG A 45 -16.16 -7.81 -7.91
CA ARG A 45 -14.92 -7.37 -8.56
C ARG A 45 -13.92 -6.80 -7.56
N GLU A 46 -14.37 -5.95 -6.63
CA GLU A 46 -13.49 -5.33 -5.63
C GLU A 46 -12.90 -6.34 -4.65
N ILE A 47 -13.73 -7.28 -4.14
CA ILE A 47 -13.26 -8.31 -3.22
C ILE A 47 -12.27 -9.25 -3.92
N ARG A 48 -12.54 -9.65 -5.17
CA ARG A 48 -11.58 -10.46 -5.95
C ARG A 48 -10.31 -9.69 -6.30
N ALA A 49 -10.39 -8.38 -6.53
CA ALA A 49 -9.21 -7.56 -6.73
C ALA A 49 -8.37 -7.42 -5.45
N TYR A 50 -9.01 -7.37 -4.28
CA TYR A 50 -8.32 -7.39 -2.99
C TYR A 50 -7.49 -8.66 -2.79
N LEU A 51 -8.03 -9.84 -3.13
CA LEU A 51 -7.29 -11.11 -3.02
C LEU A 51 -6.02 -11.17 -3.89
N LYS A 52 -5.91 -10.29 -4.89
CA LYS A 52 -4.72 -10.15 -5.75
C LYS A 52 -3.77 -9.03 -5.29
N CYS A 53 -4.24 -8.13 -4.44
CA CYS A 53 -3.49 -6.95 -4.02
C CYS A 53 -2.32 -7.37 -3.14
N GLY A 54 -1.09 -6.93 -3.45
CA GLY A 54 0.06 -7.16 -2.60
C GLY A 54 0.65 -8.58 -2.68
N VAL A 55 0.14 -9.44 -3.58
CA VAL A 55 0.62 -10.82 -3.75
C VAL A 55 1.52 -10.90 -4.97
N LEU A 56 2.78 -11.27 -4.78
CA LEU A 56 3.78 -11.32 -5.87
C LEU A 56 3.37 -12.28 -7.01
N ALA A 57 2.67 -13.37 -6.70
CA ALA A 57 2.18 -14.32 -7.70
C ALA A 57 1.17 -13.70 -8.70
N HIS A 58 0.58 -12.56 -8.37
CA HIS A 58 -0.35 -11.82 -9.24
C HIS A 58 0.28 -10.66 -9.99
N GLY A 59 1.61 -10.51 -9.90
CA GLY A 59 2.40 -9.52 -10.63
C GLY A 59 3.12 -8.54 -9.71
N PHE A 60 4.32 -8.15 -10.14
CA PHE A 60 5.19 -7.25 -9.40
C PHE A 60 6.04 -6.39 -10.34
N LEU A 61 6.51 -5.26 -9.81
CA LEU A 61 7.55 -4.44 -10.40
C LEU A 61 8.86 -4.73 -9.67
N ARG A 62 9.94 -4.96 -10.42
CA ARG A 62 11.30 -5.01 -9.87
C ARG A 62 11.90 -3.61 -9.93
N VAL A 63 12.29 -3.09 -8.77
CA VAL A 63 13.01 -1.82 -8.64
C VAL A 63 14.46 -2.16 -8.36
N HIS A 64 15.32 -1.88 -9.33
CA HIS A 64 16.77 -1.99 -9.18
C HIS A 64 17.33 -0.65 -8.72
N CYS A 65 18.30 -0.69 -7.81
CA CYS A 65 19.04 0.51 -7.41
C CYS A 65 20.47 0.42 -7.94
N ASP A 66 20.84 1.34 -8.84
CA ASP A 66 22.19 1.34 -9.43
C ASP A 66 23.28 1.70 -8.41
N SER A 67 22.95 2.41 -7.32
CA SER A 67 23.94 2.82 -6.32
C SER A 67 24.27 1.75 -5.29
N CYS A 68 23.34 0.86 -4.95
CA CYS A 68 23.57 -0.23 -4.01
C CYS A 68 23.45 -1.64 -4.62
N GLY A 69 23.10 -1.75 -5.90
CA GLY A 69 22.95 -3.01 -6.63
C GLY A 69 21.79 -3.90 -6.18
N HIS A 70 20.99 -3.47 -5.19
CA HIS A 70 19.92 -4.30 -4.64
C HIS A 70 18.64 -4.19 -5.47
N ASP A 71 18.01 -5.35 -5.70
CA ASP A 71 16.68 -5.46 -6.29
C ASP A 71 15.61 -5.56 -5.21
N ARG A 72 14.54 -4.77 -5.35
CA ARG A 72 13.34 -4.87 -4.50
C ARG A 72 12.13 -5.19 -5.36
N LEU A 73 11.33 -6.15 -4.92
CA LEU A 73 10.08 -6.51 -5.58
C LEU A 73 8.91 -5.76 -4.94
N VAL A 74 8.10 -5.13 -5.78
CA VAL A 74 6.95 -4.34 -5.38
C VAL A 74 5.70 -4.97 -6.01
N ALA A 75 4.90 -5.64 -5.20
CA ALA A 75 3.64 -6.23 -5.66
C ALA A 75 2.65 -5.15 -6.15
N PHE A 76 1.81 -5.52 -7.12
CA PHE A 76 0.77 -4.63 -7.61
C PHE A 76 -0.34 -4.38 -6.59
N SER A 77 -0.88 -3.17 -6.63
CA SER A 77 -2.01 -2.76 -5.77
C SER A 77 -3.33 -2.86 -6.52
N CYS A 78 -4.41 -3.22 -5.82
CA CYS A 78 -5.75 -3.30 -6.43
C CYS A 78 -6.35 -1.94 -6.77
N LYS A 79 -5.78 -0.84 -6.25
CA LYS A 79 -6.23 0.55 -6.46
C LYS A 79 -7.71 0.79 -6.08
N SER A 80 -8.34 -0.09 -5.30
CA SER A 80 -9.72 0.06 -4.83
C SER A 80 -9.88 1.29 -3.92
N ARG A 81 -11.12 1.75 -3.70
CA ARG A 81 -11.40 2.96 -2.89
C ARG A 81 -11.92 2.72 -1.47
N GLY A 82 -12.15 1.48 -1.05
CA GLY A 82 -12.65 1.22 0.31
C GLY A 82 -12.33 -0.14 0.90
N PHE A 83 -12.47 -1.22 0.13
CA PHE A 83 -12.42 -2.57 0.71
C PHE A 83 -11.02 -3.03 1.17
N CYS A 84 -9.97 -2.74 0.39
CA CYS A 84 -8.60 -3.09 0.75
C CYS A 84 -8.04 -2.13 1.81
N PRO A 85 -7.71 -2.60 3.03
CA PRO A 85 -7.21 -1.73 4.10
C PRO A 85 -5.90 -1.02 3.72
N SER A 86 -4.97 -1.73 3.07
CA SER A 86 -3.67 -1.19 2.68
C SER A 86 -3.78 -0.10 1.61
N CYS A 87 -4.62 -0.31 0.58
CA CYS A 87 -4.85 0.70 -0.46
C CYS A 87 -5.71 1.87 0.02
N GLY A 88 -6.72 1.59 0.84
CA GLY A 88 -7.57 2.61 1.47
C GLY A 88 -6.72 3.51 2.38
N GLY A 89 -5.96 2.92 3.29
CA GLY A 89 -5.06 3.63 4.20
C GLY A 89 -4.01 4.47 3.45
N ARG A 90 -3.38 3.92 2.40
CA ARG A 90 -2.46 4.70 1.56
C ARG A 90 -3.14 5.92 0.93
N LYS A 91 -4.31 5.75 0.30
CA LYS A 91 -5.05 6.88 -0.28
C LYS A 91 -5.49 7.90 0.75
N MET A 92 -5.88 7.45 1.95
CA MET A 92 -6.23 8.35 3.05
C MET A 92 -5.02 9.19 3.46
N ALA A 93 -3.85 8.57 3.61
CA ALA A 93 -2.60 9.28 3.92
C ALA A 93 -2.21 10.26 2.80
N ASP A 94 -2.24 9.82 1.53
CA ASP A 94 -1.95 10.67 0.37
C ASP A 94 -2.92 11.87 0.30
N LYS A 95 -4.21 11.63 0.56
CA LYS A 95 -5.22 12.69 0.55
C LYS A 95 -5.04 13.65 1.73
N ALA A 96 -4.70 13.15 2.91
CA ALA A 96 -4.40 13.97 4.08
C ALA A 96 -3.19 14.87 3.83
N ALA A 97 -2.10 14.33 3.27
CA ALA A 97 -0.92 15.11 2.89
C ALA A 97 -1.28 16.19 1.86
N TRP A 98 -2.02 15.83 0.80
CA TRP A 98 -2.48 16.80 -0.19
C TRP A 98 -3.37 17.89 0.41
N LEU A 99 -4.26 17.54 1.35
CA LEU A 99 -5.11 18.51 2.04
C LEU A 99 -4.27 19.49 2.86
N VAL A 100 -3.27 19.00 3.61
CA VAL A 100 -2.34 19.83 4.38
C VAL A 100 -1.58 20.78 3.47
N ASP A 101 -1.01 20.27 2.37
CA ASP A 101 -0.15 21.05 1.48
C ASP A 101 -0.92 22.09 0.64
N ARG A 102 -2.16 21.79 0.25
CA ARG A 102 -2.88 22.57 -0.79
C ARG A 102 -4.12 23.28 -0.31
N VAL A 103 -4.75 22.84 0.77
CA VAL A 103 -6.05 23.36 1.22
C VAL A 103 -5.96 23.99 2.60
N LEU A 104 -5.42 23.23 3.55
CA LEU A 104 -5.27 23.65 4.95
C LEU A 104 -4.01 24.50 5.16
N GLY A 105 -3.35 24.89 4.06
CA GLY A 105 -2.02 25.50 3.99
C GLY A 105 -1.63 26.28 5.23
N ALA A 106 -0.60 25.78 5.92
CA ALA A 106 0.13 26.43 7.01
C ALA A 106 -0.71 27.38 7.89
N CYS A 107 -1.78 26.89 8.53
CA CYS A 107 -2.33 27.60 9.69
C CYS A 107 -1.39 27.44 10.90
N ARG A 108 -0.28 28.18 10.81
CA ARG A 108 0.44 28.96 11.83
C ARG A 108 0.18 28.56 13.29
N LEU A 109 0.85 27.50 13.77
CA LEU A 109 1.09 27.30 15.20
C LEU A 109 2.53 26.92 15.58
N LEU A 110 3.55 27.12 14.72
CA LEU A 110 4.94 27.01 15.17
C LEU A 110 5.90 27.92 14.37
N PRO A 111 6.88 28.58 15.03
CA PRO A 111 7.79 29.53 14.39
C PRO A 111 8.68 28.88 13.31
N PRO A 112 9.17 29.70 12.35
CA PRO A 112 9.93 29.22 11.21
C PRO A 112 11.39 28.97 11.62
N ARG A 113 11.84 27.71 11.56
CA ARG A 113 13.26 27.43 11.37
C ARG A 113 13.43 26.40 10.24
N SER A 114 13.69 26.96 9.06
CA SER A 114 14.44 26.41 7.93
C SER A 114 14.16 24.96 7.50
N CYS A 115 13.40 24.80 6.41
CA CYS A 115 13.74 23.80 5.39
C CYS A 115 13.26 24.24 3.99
N PRO A 116 14.16 24.39 2.98
CA PRO A 116 13.82 24.88 1.65
C PRO A 116 13.40 23.81 0.63
N SER A 117 13.13 22.56 1.00
CA SER A 117 12.85 21.48 0.03
C SER A 117 11.46 20.87 0.18
N VAL A 118 10.52 21.51 -0.52
CA VAL A 118 9.31 20.85 -1.05
C VAL A 118 9.76 19.65 -1.90
N GLY A 119 9.24 18.45 -1.62
CA GLY A 119 9.35 17.30 -2.53
C GLY A 119 9.54 15.95 -1.85
N ALA A 120 8.48 15.36 -1.30
CA ALA A 120 8.41 13.93 -1.09
C ALA A 120 7.00 13.43 -1.44
N HIS A 121 6.62 13.60 -2.71
CA HIS A 121 5.55 12.81 -3.28
C HIS A 121 5.96 11.34 -3.25
N ALA A 122 5.06 10.50 -2.74
CA ALA A 122 4.83 9.11 -3.10
C ALA A 122 6.05 8.16 -3.21
N SER A 123 5.99 7.08 -2.42
CA SER A 123 6.84 5.87 -2.50
C SER A 123 8.16 5.97 -1.74
N LEU A 124 8.09 5.88 -0.40
CA LEU A 124 9.28 5.57 0.40
C LEU A 124 9.65 4.08 0.24
N ILE A 125 10.15 3.72 -0.94
CA ILE A 125 11.21 2.72 -1.02
C ILE A 125 12.51 3.51 -0.88
N ARG A 126 12.85 3.89 0.35
CA ARG A 126 14.16 4.48 0.61
C ARG A 126 15.21 3.38 0.48
N CYS A 127 16.25 3.66 -0.31
CA CYS A 127 17.50 2.91 -0.25
C CYS A 127 18.25 3.40 1.00
N ASP A 128 18.30 2.56 2.02
CA ASP A 128 19.12 2.81 3.20
C ASP A 128 20.57 2.48 2.82
N THR A 129 21.32 3.48 2.36
CA THR A 129 22.78 3.49 2.49
C THR A 129 23.09 3.57 3.98
N ASP A 130 23.31 2.43 4.61
CA ASP A 130 24.18 2.20 5.78
C ASP A 130 24.18 0.70 6.12
N ALA A 131 24.85 -0.09 5.28
CA ALA A 131 25.39 -1.39 5.68
C ALA A 131 26.92 -1.29 5.52
N PRO A 132 27.72 -1.51 6.58
CA PRO A 132 29.17 -1.41 6.48
C PRO A 132 29.67 -2.49 5.51
N GLY A 133 30.61 -2.10 4.65
CA GLY A 133 31.18 -2.96 3.63
C GLY A 133 31.63 -4.30 4.20
N MET A 134 31.13 -5.39 3.63
CA MET A 134 31.76 -6.69 3.71
C MET A 134 32.80 -6.75 2.59
N GLN A 135 34.06 -6.63 2.99
CA GLN A 135 35.22 -6.90 2.15
C GLN A 135 35.18 -8.37 1.73
N GLY A 136 35.35 -8.59 0.43
CA GLY A 136 35.74 -9.87 -0.18
C GLY A 136 36.81 -9.56 -1.22
#